data_AF-A0A9C9PL76-F1
#
_entry.id   AF-A0A9C9PL76-F1
#
_cell.length_a   1.000
_cell.length_b   1.000
_cell.length_c   1.000
_cell.angle_alpha   90.00
_cell.angle_beta   90.00
_cell.angle_gamma   90.00
#
_symmetry.space_group_name_H-M   'P 1'
#
loop_
_entity.id
_entity.type
_entity.pdbx_description
1 polymer ?
#
loop_
_entity_poly.entity_id
_entity_poly.type
_entity_poly.pdbx_seq_one_letter_code
_entity_poly.pdbx_strand_id
1 'polypeptide(L)' 'MQAMTLNEAVQDFLNVIDQVNENHEPLIVTHEHHKPAVIMSLDDFNAWQETAYLTRSSANTKDLLEAVE' A
#
# COMPACT_ATOMS: atom_id res chain seq x y z
N MET A 1 -1.78 10.14 -1.10
CA MET A 1 -2.60 9.10 -1.74
C MET A 1 -3.50 9.75 -2.76
N GLN A 2 -3.31 9.41 -4.03
CA GLN A 2 -4.15 9.85 -5.14
C GLN A 2 -5.35 8.91 -5.27
N ALA A 3 -6.45 9.41 -5.85
CA ALA A 3 -7.64 8.62 -6.10
C ALA A 3 -8.04 8.74 -7.58
N MET A 4 -8.47 7.62 -8.16
CA MET A 4 -8.97 7.55 -9.53
C MET A 4 -10.23 6.68 -9.59
N THR A 5 -10.99 6.81 -10.67
CA THR A 5 -12.16 5.97 -10.91
C THR A 5 -11.75 4.59 -11.44
N LEU A 6 -12.59 3.58 -11.21
CA LEU A 6 -12.37 2.24 -11.76
C LEU A 6 -12.23 2.25 -13.29
N ASN A 7 -13.00 3.10 -13.98
CA ASN A 7 -12.96 3.16 -15.44
C ASN A 7 -11.61 3.70 -15.94
N GLU A 8 -11.07 4.75 -15.31
CA GLU A 8 -9.73 5.28 -15.62
C GLU A 8 -8.66 4.23 -15.34
N ALA A 9 -8.74 3.53 -14.20
CA ALA A 9 -7.77 2.51 -13.83
C ALA A 9 -7.76 1.33 -14.81
N VAL A 10 -8.91 0.92 -15.34
CA VAL A 10 -9.00 -0.19 -16.30
C VAL A 10 -8.52 0.23 -17.69
N GLN A 11 -8.76 1.47 -18.11
CA GLN A 11 -8.33 1.96 -19.42
C GLN A 11 -6.81 1.93 -19.61
N ASP A 12 -6.05 2.15 -18.55
CA ASP A 12 -4.58 2.18 -18.59
C ASP A 12 -3.95 1.39 -17.43
N PHE A 13 -4.46 0.17 -17.22
CA PHE A 13 -4.13 -0.62 -16.03
C PHE A 13 -2.64 -0.97 -15.93
N LEU A 14 -1.95 -1.22 -17.05
CA LEU A 14 -0.52 -1.53 -17.04
C LEU A 14 0.30 -0.35 -16.52
N ASN A 15 0.00 0.86 -16.97
CA ASN A 15 0.65 2.08 -16.49
C ASN A 15 0.34 2.35 -15.01
N VAL A 16 -0.89 2.06 -14.55
CA VAL A 16 -1.23 2.12 -13.12
C VAL A 16 -0.36 1.16 -12.31
N ILE A 17 -0.14 -0.06 -12.81
CA ILE A 17 0.76 -1.03 -12.17
C ILE A 17 2.20 -0.52 -12.15
N ASP A 18 2.72 -0.02 -13.27
CA ASP A 18 4.08 0.53 -13.33
C ASP A 18 4.23 1.72 -12.36
N GLN A 19 3.27 2.64 -12.34
CA GLN A 19 3.27 3.82 -11.48
C GLN A 19 3.34 3.46 -9.98
N VAL A 20 2.54 2.48 -9.51
CA VAL A 20 2.55 2.10 -8.09
C VAL A 20 3.83 1.36 -7.70
N ASN A 21 4.48 0.65 -8.63
CA ASN A 21 5.73 -0.04 -8.36
C ASN A 21 6.94 0.90 -8.42
N GLU A 22 7.00 1.82 -9.38
CA GLU A 22 8.14 2.74 -9.53
C GLU A 22 8.15 3.84 -8.46
N ASN A 23 6.97 4.38 -8.14
CA ASN A 23 6.88 5.51 -7.20
C ASN A 23 6.68 5.07 -5.76
N HIS A 24 6.39 3.80 -5.49
CA HIS A 24 6.02 3.29 -4.16
C HIS A 24 4.87 4.11 -3.53
N GLU A 25 3.93 4.57 -4.36
CA GLU A 25 2.78 5.37 -3.95
C GLU A 25 1.47 4.60 -4.16
N PRO A 26 0.71 4.27 -3.08
CA PRO A 26 -0.57 3.59 -3.21
C PRO A 26 -1.64 4.51 -3.81
N LEU A 27 -2.48 3.91 -4.66
CA LEU A 27 -3.57 4.56 -5.39
C LEU A 27 -4.93 4.03 -4.92
N ILE A 28 -5.89 4.93 -4.68
CA ILE A 28 -7.27 4.55 -4.34
C ILE A 28 -8.06 4.43 -5.64
N VAL A 29 -8.73 3.29 -5.83
CA VAL A 29 -9.72 3.08 -6.88
C VAL A 29 -11.11 3.23 -6.31
N THR A 30 -11.91 4.09 -6.93
CA THR A 30 -13.29 4.41 -6.52
C THR A 30 -14.30 4.01 -7.59
N HIS A 31 -15.53 3.70 -7.18
CA HIS A 31 -16.63 3.38 -8.09
C HIS A 31 -17.97 3.76 -7.43
N GLU A 32 -18.90 4.33 -8.19
CA GLU A 32 -20.15 4.89 -7.64
C GLU A 32 -21.02 3.85 -6.91
N HIS A 33 -20.96 2.59 -7.35
CA HIS A 33 -21.75 1.49 -6.78
C HIS A 33 -20.95 0.46 -5.97
N HIS A 34 -19.64 0.68 -5.76
CA HIS A 34 -18.80 -0.27 -5.02
C HIS A 34 -17.95 0.43 -3.97
N LYS A 35 -17.50 -0.32 -2.96
CA LYS A 35 -16.58 0.22 -1.96
C LYS A 35 -15.21 0.49 -2.62
N PRO A 36 -14.50 1.55 -2.20
CA PRO A 36 -13.16 1.82 -2.70
C PRO A 36 -12.18 0.69 -2.38
N ALA A 37 -11.16 0.54 -3.23
CA ALA A 37 -10.04 -0.38 -3.05
C ALA A 37 -8.71 0.38 -3.20
N VAL A 38 -7.62 -0.22 -2.72
CA VAL A 38 -6.26 0.33 -2.89
C VAL A 38 -5.47 -0.59 -3.81
N ILE A 39 -4.76 0.01 -4.76
CA ILE A 39 -3.72 -0.64 -5.56
C ILE A 39 -2.38 -0.12 -5.03
N MET A 40 -1.44 -1.03 -4.77
CA MET A 40 -0.09 -0.71 -4.30
C MET A 40 0.89 -1.77 -4.79
N SER A 41 2.20 -1.46 -4.73
CA SER A 41 3.23 -2.44 -5.05
C SER A 41 3.19 -3.62 -4.08
N LEU A 42 3.63 -4.79 -4.54
CA LEU A 42 3.75 -5.98 -3.68
C LEU A 42 4.78 -5.74 -2.57
N ASP A 43 5.86 -5.03 -2.88
CA ASP A 43 6.93 -4.73 -1.94
C ASP A 43 6.42 -3.85 -0.79
N ASP A 44 5.66 -2.79 -1.09
CA ASP A 44 5.06 -1.93 -0.07
C ASP A 44 4.02 -2.69 0.77
N PHE A 45 3.24 -3.56 0.13
CA PHE A 45 2.27 -4.39 0.85
C PHE A 45 2.98 -5.32 1.85
N ASN A 46 4.05 -6.00 1.40
CA ASN A 46 4.84 -6.88 2.26
C ASN A 46 5.53 -6.11 3.39
N ALA A 47 6.16 -4.98 3.10
CA ALA A 47 6.79 -4.12 4.10
C ALA A 47 5.78 -3.63 5.15
N TRP A 48 4.56 -3.29 4.71
CA TRP A 48 3.50 -2.88 5.63
C TRP A 48 3.00 -4.04 6.49
N GLN A 49 2.85 -5.24 5.92
CA GLN A 49 2.51 -6.44 6.67
C GLN A 49 3.59 -6.82 7.68
N GLU A 50 4.87 -6.72 7.31
CA GLU A 50 6.00 -6.98 8.19
C GLU A 50 6.04 -5.98 9.34
N THR A 51 5.89 -4.68 9.07
CA THR A 51 5.81 -3.65 10.11
C THR A 51 4.62 -3.89 11.05
N ALA A 52 3.44 -4.23 10.50
CA ALA A 52 2.26 -4.56 11.28
C ALA A 52 2.44 -5.85 12.09
N TYR A 53 3.25 -6.80 11.61
CA TYR A 53 3.57 -8.03 12.32
C TYR A 53 4.56 -7.76 13.46
N LEU A 54 5.64 -7.03 13.21
CA LEU A 54 6.67 -6.68 14.20
C LEU A 54 6.12 -5.85 15.35
N THR A 55 5.15 -4.97 15.07
CA THR A 55 4.51 -4.10 16.08
C THR A 55 3.36 -4.75 16.85
N ARG A 56 2.90 -5.95 16.47
CA ARG A 56 1.81 -6.67 17.17
C ARG A 56 2.22 -7.33 18.48
N SER A 57 3.51 -7.54 18.70
CA SER A 57 4.02 -8.11 19.96
C SER A 57 4.68 -7.01 20.78
N SER A 58 4.07 -6.65 21.92
CA SER A 58 4.61 -5.67 22.87
C SER A 58 6.01 -6.03 23.40
N ALA A 59 6.43 -7.30 23.27
CA ALA A 59 7.76 -7.76 23.62
C ALA A 59 8.85 -7.36 22.61
N ASN A 60 8.50 -7.14 21.34
CA ASN A 60 9.48 -6.91 20.26
C ASN A 60 9.64 -5.42 19.89
N THR A 61 8.65 -4.57 20.21
CA THR A 61 8.68 -3.14 19.91
C THR A 61 9.78 -2.41 20.70
N LYS A 62 10.10 -2.86 21.93
CA LYS A 62 11.09 -2.20 22.78
C LYS A 62 12.52 -2.42 22.28
N ASP A 63 12.86 -3.66 21.93
CA ASP A 63 14.18 -4.01 21.40
C ASP A 63 14.43 -3.41 20.01
N LEU A 64 13.38 -3.30 19.17
CA LEU A 64 13.46 -2.63 17.87
C LEU A 64 13.63 -1.11 17.99
N LEU A 65 13.02 -0.46 19.00
CA LEU A 65 13.21 0.97 19.27
C LEU A 65 14.62 1.26 19.78
N GLU A 66 15.18 0.42 20.65
CA GLU A 66 16.55 0.57 21.16
C GLU A 66 17.63 0.31 20.09
N ALA A 67 17.34 -0.45 19.02
CA ALA A 67 18.30 -0.74 17.95
C ALA A 67 18.41 0.34 16.86
N VAL A 68 17.45 1.28 16.82
CA VAL A 68 17.41 2.40 15.86
C VAL A 68 17.87 3.71 16.52
N GLU A 69 18.02 3.73 17.85
CA GLU A 69 18.62 4.82 18.62
C GLU A 69 20.16 4.79 18.55
#